data_AF-A0A955CBX7-F1
#
_entry.id   AF-A0A955CBX7-F1
#
_cell.length_a   1.000
_cell.length_b   1.000
_cell.length_c   1.000
_cell.angle_alpha   90.00
_cell.angle_beta   90.00
_cell.angle_gamma   90.00
#
_symmetry.space_group_name_H-M   'P 1'
#
loop_
_entity.id
_entity.type
_entity.pdbx_description
1 polymer ?
#
loop_
_entity_poly.entity_id
_entity_poly.type
_entity_poly.pdbx_seq_one_letter_code
_entity_poly.pdbx_strand_id
1 'polypeptide(L)'
;MTRSMSLGGRIAAVSRSAITVVVASSAFVATPFLRADTEQPDAARIVDQPTDAEAKETDGDRVIPRGDLLERTRRKIQSVYEFLDANEPTKALGRIEQLGAIIPDAERLYLMGRARLAMGEFIEARTKFRGAIQRRPRCGEFYYWLGVSYQKTNSHALATSAFSKAGLKGLETSTLHEAWAVSLMETTDVLGDISRKRFEPPAEPWQVH
;
A
#
# COMPACT_ATOMS: atom_id res chain seq x y z
N MET A 1 8.75 45.85 -41.36
CA MET A 1 8.18 46.74 -40.32
C MET A 1 7.86 45.88 -39.10
N THR A 2 8.81 45.54 -38.21
CA THR A 2 9.35 46.31 -37.04
C THR A 2 8.32 46.76 -36.00
N ARG A 3 8.21 46.00 -34.89
CA ARG A 3 8.25 46.43 -33.46
C ARG A 3 7.92 45.20 -32.60
N SER A 4 8.75 44.64 -31.70
CA SER A 4 9.70 45.15 -30.70
C SER A 4 9.07 46.03 -29.62
N MET A 5 8.60 45.41 -28.53
CA MET A 5 8.48 45.94 -27.15
C MET A 5 8.61 44.70 -26.24
N SER A 6 9.70 44.41 -25.52
CA SER A 6 10.38 45.10 -24.41
C SER A 6 9.47 45.45 -23.23
N LEU A 7 9.57 44.66 -22.17
CA LEU A 7 9.54 45.01 -20.73
C LEU A 7 9.92 43.69 -20.03
N GLY A 8 10.92 43.57 -19.16
CA GLY A 8 11.33 44.45 -18.08
C GLY A 8 11.46 43.52 -16.87
N GLY A 9 12.70 43.23 -16.47
CA GLY A 9 13.04 42.07 -15.65
C GLY A 9 12.54 42.09 -14.21
N ARG A 10 12.80 40.97 -13.54
CA ARG A 10 13.28 40.87 -12.14
C ARG A 10 13.60 39.41 -11.83
N ILE A 11 14.88 39.09 -11.92
CA ILE A 11 15.51 37.88 -11.38
C ILE A 11 15.55 38.03 -9.86
N ALA A 12 14.80 37.20 -9.14
CA ALA A 12 14.83 37.13 -7.68
C ALA A 12 15.70 35.94 -7.24
N ALA A 13 16.70 36.31 -6.44
CA ALA A 13 17.74 35.53 -5.79
C ALA A 13 17.40 34.10 -5.35
N VAL A 14 18.27 33.18 -5.75
CA VAL A 14 18.49 31.87 -5.16
C VAL A 14 19.11 32.07 -3.77
N SER A 15 18.37 31.73 -2.71
CA SER A 15 18.93 31.65 -1.35
C SER A 15 19.54 30.26 -1.13
N ARG A 16 20.87 30.18 -1.21
CA ARG A 16 21.67 29.07 -0.68
C ARG A 16 21.92 29.35 0.81
N SER A 17 21.28 28.61 1.70
CA SER A 17 21.70 28.59 3.11
C SER A 17 22.60 27.39 3.33
N ALA A 18 23.86 27.71 3.62
CA ALA A 18 24.96 26.79 3.82
C ALA A 18 24.90 26.14 5.21
N ILE A 19 25.37 24.91 5.22
CA ILE A 19 25.70 24.06 6.35
C ILE A 19 26.62 24.79 7.33
N THR A 20 26.32 24.71 8.63
CA THR A 20 27.33 24.92 9.69
C THR A 20 27.31 23.70 10.59
N VAL A 21 28.37 22.90 10.48
CA VAL A 21 28.70 21.80 11.41
C VAL A 21 29.48 22.44 12.55
N VAL A 22 28.95 22.39 13.78
CA VAL A 22 29.70 22.74 14.98
C VAL A 22 30.13 21.44 15.66
N VAL A 23 31.42 21.16 15.59
CA VAL A 23 32.10 20.15 16.40
C VAL A 23 32.50 20.82 17.71
N ALA A 24 32.07 20.28 18.85
CA ALA A 24 32.58 20.67 20.16
C ALA A 24 33.07 19.41 20.90
N SER A 25 34.39 19.33 21.04
CA SER A 25 35.12 18.35 21.84
C SER A 25 35.12 18.70 23.32
N SER A 26 35.21 17.64 24.13
CA SER A 26 35.80 17.52 25.48
C SER A 26 35.20 18.31 26.64
N ALA A 27 34.70 17.59 27.66
CA ALA A 27 35.49 17.35 28.87
C ALA A 27 34.81 16.32 29.78
N PHE A 28 35.61 15.35 30.20
CA PHE A 28 35.34 14.29 31.16
C PHE A 28 35.54 14.85 32.57
N VAL A 29 34.53 14.80 33.43
CA VAL A 29 34.70 14.90 34.88
C VAL A 29 33.92 13.76 35.54
N ALA A 30 34.68 12.83 36.10
CA ALA A 30 34.19 11.73 36.90
C ALA A 30 33.73 12.24 38.28
N THR A 31 32.60 11.72 38.78
CA THR A 31 32.31 11.67 40.21
C THR A 31 32.01 10.22 40.62
N PRO A 32 32.54 9.75 41.75
CA PRO A 32 32.49 8.34 42.12
C PRO A 32 31.27 8.00 42.97
N PHE A 33 30.75 6.79 42.73
CA PHE A 33 30.48 5.76 43.73
C PHE A 33 29.52 6.09 44.89
N LEU A 34 28.27 5.62 44.77
CA LEU A 34 27.56 4.97 45.87
C LEU A 34 26.73 3.79 45.32
N ARG A 35 26.76 2.69 46.06
CA ARG A 35 26.41 1.31 45.65
C ARG A 35 25.09 0.88 46.28
N ALA A 36 24.37 0.01 45.56
CA ALA A 36 23.21 -0.81 45.96
C ALA A 36 21.94 0.01 46.27
N ASP A 37 20.75 -0.30 45.74
CA ASP A 37 20.14 -1.62 45.79
C ASP A 37 19.63 -2.16 44.45
N THR A 38 19.79 -3.47 44.34
CA THR A 38 19.24 -4.37 43.33
C THR A 38 17.74 -4.51 43.51
N GLU A 39 16.93 -3.94 42.61
CA GLU A 39 15.63 -4.52 42.22
C GLU A 39 15.37 -4.22 40.75
N GLN A 40 15.68 -5.21 39.90
CA GLN A 40 14.98 -5.40 38.64
C GLN A 40 13.54 -5.82 38.97
N PRO A 41 12.54 -5.13 38.40
CA PRO A 41 11.42 -5.85 37.86
C PRO A 41 11.25 -5.51 36.37
N ASP A 42 11.48 -6.54 35.57
CA ASP A 42 10.75 -6.87 34.35
C ASP A 42 10.45 -5.73 33.38
N ALA A 43 11.36 -5.58 32.42
CA ALA A 43 11.07 -5.13 31.07
C ALA A 43 10.07 -6.08 30.39
N ALA A 44 8.80 -5.98 30.76
CA ALA A 44 7.69 -6.56 30.03
C ALA A 44 6.47 -5.67 30.22
N ARG A 45 5.89 -5.23 29.10
CA ARG A 45 4.50 -4.78 28.97
C ARG A 45 4.23 -3.30 29.34
N ILE A 46 4.69 -2.40 28.48
CA ILE A 46 3.87 -1.23 28.12
C ILE A 46 3.75 -1.24 26.59
N VAL A 47 2.89 -2.14 26.13
CA VAL A 47 2.23 -2.00 24.82
C VAL A 47 1.43 -0.71 24.91
N ASP A 48 1.66 0.20 23.96
CA ASP A 48 0.81 1.35 23.65
C ASP A 48 -0.67 0.92 23.75
N GLN A 49 -1.31 1.23 24.88
CA GLN A 49 -2.75 1.17 24.96
C GLN A 49 -3.27 2.37 24.17
N PRO A 50 -4.12 2.20 23.15
CA PRO A 50 -4.91 3.31 22.69
C PRO A 50 -5.73 3.78 23.90
N THR A 51 -5.53 5.03 24.31
CA THR A 51 -6.33 5.74 25.30
C THR A 51 -7.76 5.85 24.76
N ASP A 52 -8.53 4.79 24.93
CA ASP A 52 -9.94 4.71 24.62
C ASP A 52 -10.72 5.40 25.74
N ALA A 53 -10.92 6.71 25.60
CA ALA A 53 -12.05 7.37 26.24
C ALA A 53 -13.33 6.64 25.78
N GLU A 54 -14.02 6.03 26.75
CA GLU A 54 -15.12 5.09 26.58
C GLU A 54 -16.33 5.70 25.85
N ALA A 55 -16.39 5.53 24.52
CA ALA A 55 -17.64 5.69 23.79
C ALA A 55 -18.46 4.39 23.90
N LYS A 56 -19.49 4.41 24.76
CA LYS A 56 -20.45 3.32 24.97
C LYS A 56 -21.60 3.45 23.97
N GLU A 57 -21.78 2.46 23.10
CA GLU A 57 -22.91 2.42 22.18
C GLU A 57 -23.88 1.31 22.62
N THR A 58 -25.15 1.69 22.81
CA THR A 58 -26.20 0.84 23.36
C THR A 58 -27.07 0.30 22.22
N ASP A 59 -27.10 -1.02 22.06
CA ASP A 59 -28.08 -1.71 21.22
C ASP A 59 -29.21 -2.23 22.13
N GLY A 60 -30.40 -1.62 22.00
CA GLY A 60 -31.67 -2.10 22.57
C GLY A 60 -31.66 -2.54 24.04
N ASP A 61 -31.12 -1.73 24.95
CA ASP A 61 -31.00 -1.95 26.42
C ASP A 61 -29.84 -2.83 26.93
N ARG A 62 -28.95 -3.35 26.08
CA ARG A 62 -27.79 -4.13 26.56
C ARG A 62 -26.46 -3.41 26.34
N VAL A 63 -25.78 -3.09 27.43
CA VAL A 63 -24.39 -2.60 27.41
C VAL A 63 -23.48 -3.78 27.04
N ILE A 64 -22.97 -3.79 25.82
CA ILE A 64 -22.07 -4.85 25.32
C ILE A 64 -20.62 -4.37 25.53
N PRO A 65 -19.75 -5.13 26.20
CA PRO A 65 -18.34 -4.77 26.33
C PRO A 65 -17.68 -4.75 24.94
N ARG A 66 -16.87 -3.72 24.66
CA ARG A 66 -16.27 -3.46 23.32
C ARG A 66 -15.50 -4.65 22.76
N GLY A 67 -14.91 -5.48 23.62
CA GLY A 67 -14.24 -6.74 23.24
C GLY A 67 -15.17 -7.75 22.54
N ASP A 68 -16.41 -7.89 23.03
CA ASP A 68 -17.40 -8.77 22.40
C ASP A 68 -17.87 -8.20 21.06
N LEU A 69 -17.93 -6.88 20.92
CA LEU A 69 -18.33 -6.23 19.67
C LEU A 69 -17.25 -6.38 18.59
N LEU A 70 -15.98 -6.26 18.98
CA LEU A 70 -14.83 -6.49 18.09
C LEU A 70 -14.75 -7.96 17.67
N GLU A 71 -14.95 -8.92 18.57
CA GLU A 71 -14.96 -10.35 18.23
C GLU A 71 -16.17 -10.75 17.38
N ARG A 72 -17.36 -10.17 17.63
CA ARG A 72 -18.52 -10.34 16.74
C ARG A 72 -18.28 -9.77 15.35
N THR A 73 -17.64 -8.60 15.26
CA THR A 73 -17.29 -7.96 13.99
C THR A 73 -16.23 -8.78 13.24
N ARG A 74 -15.21 -9.25 13.96
CA ARG A 74 -14.16 -10.13 13.46
C ARG A 74 -14.73 -11.42 12.91
N ARG A 75 -15.60 -12.09 13.67
CA ARG A 75 -16.29 -13.32 13.24
C ARG A 75 -17.18 -13.08 12.02
N LYS A 76 -17.87 -11.94 11.97
CA LYS A 76 -18.69 -11.57 10.80
C LYS A 76 -17.83 -11.35 9.56
N ILE A 77 -16.71 -10.64 9.67
CA ILE A 77 -15.76 -10.45 8.56
C ILE A 77 -15.08 -11.77 8.17
N GLN A 78 -14.82 -12.67 9.13
CA GLN A 78 -14.26 -13.99 8.87
C GLN A 78 -15.11 -14.78 7.85
N SER A 79 -16.44 -14.72 7.96
CA SER A 79 -17.32 -15.38 6.98
C SER A 79 -17.16 -14.84 5.54
N VAL A 80 -16.74 -13.58 5.36
CA VAL A 80 -16.43 -13.05 4.02
C VAL A 80 -15.16 -13.71 3.48
N TYR A 81 -14.13 -13.83 4.31
CA TYR A 81 -12.89 -14.50 3.93
C TYR A 81 -13.11 -15.98 3.63
N GLU A 82 -13.94 -16.68 4.40
CA GLU A 82 -14.34 -18.07 4.13
C GLU A 82 -14.95 -18.23 2.74
N PHE A 83 -15.87 -17.34 2.33
CA PHE A 83 -16.43 -17.40 0.98
C PHE A 83 -15.41 -17.06 -0.12
N LEU A 84 -14.48 -16.14 0.14
CA LEU A 84 -13.40 -15.83 -0.80
C LEU A 84 -12.44 -17.01 -0.97
N ASP A 85 -12.09 -17.69 0.12
CA ASP A 85 -11.19 -18.84 0.11
C ASP A 85 -11.87 -20.09 -0.49
N ALA A 86 -13.20 -20.23 -0.29
CA ALA A 86 -14.03 -21.22 -0.96
C ALA A 86 -14.27 -20.92 -2.47
N ASN A 87 -13.73 -19.82 -2.99
CA ASN A 87 -13.93 -19.36 -4.36
C ASN A 87 -15.43 -19.15 -4.71
N GLU A 88 -16.21 -18.66 -3.75
CA GLU A 88 -17.63 -18.30 -3.90
C GLU A 88 -17.82 -16.77 -3.82
N PRO A 89 -17.33 -16.00 -4.81
CA PRO A 89 -17.27 -14.55 -4.72
C PRO A 89 -18.64 -13.85 -4.71
N THR A 90 -19.67 -14.48 -5.27
CA THR A 90 -21.05 -13.96 -5.23
C THR A 90 -21.63 -13.99 -3.82
N LYS A 91 -21.41 -15.08 -3.07
CA LYS A 91 -21.81 -15.17 -1.67
C LYS A 91 -20.99 -14.21 -0.80
N ALA A 92 -19.69 -14.06 -1.09
CA ALA A 92 -18.85 -13.07 -0.43
C ALA A 92 -19.40 -11.65 -0.60
N LEU A 93 -19.80 -11.23 -1.81
CA LEU A 93 -20.41 -9.92 -2.05
C LEU A 93 -21.72 -9.73 -1.28
N GLY A 94 -22.63 -10.71 -1.34
CA GLY A 94 -23.87 -10.65 -0.58
C GLY A 94 -23.61 -10.53 0.92
N ARG A 95 -22.58 -11.22 1.43
CA ARG A 95 -22.18 -11.11 2.83
C ARG A 95 -21.59 -9.73 3.18
N ILE A 96 -20.77 -9.17 2.29
CA ILE A 96 -20.22 -7.82 2.46
C ILE A 96 -21.34 -6.77 2.50
N GLU A 97 -22.36 -6.90 1.65
CA GLU A 97 -23.51 -5.99 1.62
C GLU A 97 -24.30 -6.04 2.94
N GLN A 98 -24.58 -7.24 3.46
CA GLN A 98 -25.22 -7.41 4.77
C GLN A 98 -24.41 -6.81 5.91
N LEU A 99 -23.09 -6.80 5.79
CA LEU A 99 -22.17 -6.28 6.80
C LEU A 99 -21.77 -4.83 6.52
N GLY A 100 -22.41 -4.15 5.57
CA GLY A 100 -21.98 -2.85 5.06
C GLY A 100 -21.88 -1.74 6.12
N ALA A 101 -22.69 -1.80 7.18
CA ALA A 101 -22.65 -0.85 8.31
C ALA A 101 -21.56 -1.19 9.36
N ILE A 102 -21.05 -2.41 9.34
CA ILE A 102 -20.09 -2.94 10.32
C ILE A 102 -18.65 -2.81 9.80
N ILE A 103 -18.45 -3.05 8.49
CA ILE A 103 -17.13 -3.03 7.87
C ILE A 103 -16.73 -1.59 7.56
N PRO A 104 -15.54 -1.12 7.98
CA PRO A 104 -15.03 0.18 7.60
C PRO A 104 -14.97 0.34 6.07
N ASP A 105 -15.31 1.51 5.55
CA ASP A 105 -15.42 1.75 4.10
C ASP A 105 -14.23 1.28 3.28
N ALA A 106 -13.01 1.53 3.77
CA ALA A 106 -11.78 1.13 3.10
C ALA A 106 -11.67 -0.39 2.96
N GLU A 107 -11.96 -1.11 4.04
CA GLU A 107 -11.93 -2.57 4.11
C GLU A 107 -13.04 -3.18 3.27
N ARG A 108 -14.23 -2.59 3.32
CA ARG A 108 -15.39 -3.00 2.51
C ARG A 108 -15.06 -2.92 1.02
N LEU A 109 -14.50 -1.79 0.58
CA LEU A 109 -14.08 -1.60 -0.81
C LEU A 109 -12.99 -2.59 -1.20
N TYR A 110 -12.04 -2.86 -0.31
CA TYR A 110 -11.01 -3.87 -0.52
C TYR A 110 -11.58 -5.28 -0.71
N LEU A 111 -12.46 -5.73 0.20
CA LEU A 111 -13.11 -7.04 0.13
C LEU A 111 -13.99 -7.19 -1.12
N MET A 112 -14.74 -6.14 -1.48
CA MET A 112 -15.49 -6.12 -2.75
C MET A 112 -14.54 -6.24 -3.94
N GLY A 113 -13.40 -5.54 -3.92
CA GLY A 113 -12.39 -5.65 -4.95
C GLY A 113 -11.83 -7.06 -5.10
N ARG A 114 -11.57 -7.76 -3.99
CA ARG A 114 -11.13 -9.17 -4.01
C ARG A 114 -12.19 -10.09 -4.60
N ALA A 115 -13.45 -9.94 -4.21
CA ALA A 115 -14.55 -10.74 -4.77
C ALA A 115 -14.70 -10.51 -6.28
N ARG A 116 -14.67 -9.24 -6.73
CA ARG A 116 -14.72 -8.86 -8.15
C ARG A 116 -13.52 -9.42 -8.93
N LEU A 117 -12.33 -9.42 -8.33
CA LEU A 117 -11.14 -10.01 -8.94
C LEU A 117 -11.27 -11.52 -9.12
N ALA A 118 -11.83 -12.23 -8.14
CA ALA A 118 -12.10 -13.67 -8.24
C ALA A 118 -13.15 -14.00 -9.33
N MET A 119 -14.08 -13.09 -9.61
CA MET A 119 -15.03 -13.22 -10.72
C MET A 119 -14.43 -12.87 -12.09
N GLY A 120 -13.17 -12.42 -12.16
CA GLY A 120 -12.53 -11.98 -13.40
C GLY A 120 -12.90 -10.55 -13.84
N GLU A 121 -13.63 -9.81 -13.02
CA GLU A 121 -14.07 -8.45 -13.31
C GLU A 121 -12.96 -7.44 -12.93
N PHE A 122 -11.85 -7.50 -13.67
CA PHE A 122 -10.61 -6.81 -13.30
C PHE A 122 -10.74 -5.28 -13.27
N ILE A 123 -11.57 -4.69 -14.14
CA ILE A 123 -11.78 -3.24 -14.21
C ILE A 123 -12.54 -2.75 -12.97
N GLU A 124 -13.58 -3.47 -12.56
CA GLU A 124 -14.35 -3.14 -11.36
C GLU A 124 -13.50 -3.34 -10.10
N ALA A 125 -12.74 -4.45 -10.03
CA ALA A 125 -11.82 -4.71 -8.94
C ALA A 125 -10.83 -3.55 -8.74
N ARG A 126 -10.20 -3.05 -9.82
CA ARG A 126 -9.31 -1.87 -9.77
C ARG A 126 -10.00 -0.63 -9.22
N THR A 127 -11.24 -0.40 -9.63
CA THR A 127 -12.01 0.76 -9.18
C THR A 127 -12.26 0.67 -7.68
N LYS A 128 -12.63 -0.52 -7.18
CA LYS A 128 -12.81 -0.77 -5.74
C LYS A 128 -11.50 -0.63 -4.96
N PHE A 129 -10.39 -1.19 -5.44
CA PHE A 129 -9.08 -1.05 -4.80
C PHE A 129 -8.58 0.40 -4.78
N ARG A 130 -8.77 1.16 -5.86
CA ARG A 130 -8.47 2.60 -5.89
C ARG A 130 -9.29 3.37 -4.86
N GLY A 131 -10.57 3.04 -4.72
CA GLY A 131 -11.42 3.60 -3.66
C GLY A 131 -10.87 3.27 -2.26
N ALA A 132 -10.48 2.01 -2.01
CA ALA A 132 -9.87 1.61 -0.75
C ALA A 132 -8.58 2.39 -0.45
N ILE A 133 -7.72 2.58 -1.46
CA ILE A 133 -6.48 3.37 -1.36
C ILE A 133 -6.76 4.84 -1.04
N GLN A 134 -7.79 5.44 -1.65
CA GLN A 134 -8.18 6.82 -1.34
C GLN A 134 -8.60 6.99 0.12
N ARG A 135 -9.24 5.97 0.70
CA ARG A 135 -9.65 5.98 2.11
C ARG A 135 -8.49 5.68 3.07
N ARG A 136 -7.62 4.72 2.74
CA ARG A 136 -6.42 4.39 3.52
C ARG A 136 -5.18 4.25 2.62
N PRO A 137 -4.46 5.35 2.34
CA PRO A 137 -3.32 5.35 1.42
C PRO A 137 -2.03 4.74 2.00
N ARG A 138 -2.06 4.34 3.28
CA ARG A 138 -0.91 3.73 3.96
C ARG A 138 -0.97 2.19 3.98
N CYS A 139 -2.06 1.58 3.52
CA CYS A 139 -2.19 0.13 3.51
C CYS A 139 -1.50 -0.47 2.27
N GLY A 140 -0.34 -1.12 2.47
CA GLY A 140 0.41 -1.75 1.38
C GLY A 140 -0.34 -2.88 0.68
N GLU A 141 -1.19 -3.61 1.42
CA GLU A 141 -2.01 -4.70 0.89
C GLU A 141 -2.96 -4.24 -0.23
N PHE A 142 -3.52 -3.03 -0.13
CA PHE A 142 -4.41 -2.50 -1.18
C PHE A 142 -3.66 -2.24 -2.49
N TYR A 143 -2.40 -1.80 -2.40
CA TYR A 143 -1.55 -1.63 -3.58
C TYR A 143 -1.13 -2.97 -4.18
N TYR A 144 -0.89 -3.98 -3.33
CA TYR A 144 -0.60 -5.34 -3.80
C TYR A 144 -1.75 -5.90 -4.63
N TRP A 145 -2.98 -5.88 -4.11
CA TRP A 145 -4.13 -6.40 -4.84
C TRP A 145 -4.50 -5.57 -6.08
N LEU A 146 -4.24 -4.26 -6.06
CA LEU A 146 -4.29 -3.44 -7.26
C LEU A 146 -3.24 -3.92 -8.30
N GLY A 147 -2.02 -4.24 -7.87
CA GLY A 147 -0.97 -4.82 -8.71
C GLY A 147 -1.39 -6.16 -9.31
N VAL A 148 -1.92 -7.08 -8.51
CA VAL A 148 -2.46 -8.37 -8.97
C VAL A 148 -3.53 -8.16 -10.04
N SER A 149 -4.44 -7.20 -9.83
CA SER A 149 -5.47 -6.87 -10.81
C SER A 149 -4.89 -6.35 -12.14
N TYR A 150 -3.77 -5.63 -12.12
CA TYR A 150 -3.04 -5.19 -13.32
C TYR A 150 -2.36 -6.34 -14.03
N GLN A 151 -1.74 -7.24 -13.26
CA GLN A 151 -1.10 -8.44 -13.77
C GLN A 151 -2.08 -9.34 -14.51
N LYS A 152 -3.30 -9.51 -13.99
CA LYS A 152 -4.36 -10.33 -14.60
C LYS A 152 -4.88 -9.82 -15.95
N THR A 153 -4.59 -8.56 -16.34
CA THR A 153 -4.89 -8.06 -17.70
C THR A 153 -3.63 -7.73 -18.48
N ASN A 154 -2.50 -8.37 -18.16
CA ASN A 154 -1.20 -8.18 -18.82
C ASN A 154 -0.69 -6.73 -18.80
N SER A 155 -1.15 -5.92 -17.85
CA SER A 155 -0.68 -4.53 -17.66
C SER A 155 0.55 -4.52 -16.75
N HIS A 156 1.61 -5.24 -17.14
CA HIS A 156 2.77 -5.53 -16.30
C HIS A 156 3.48 -4.27 -15.79
N ALA A 157 3.57 -3.21 -16.60
CA ALA A 157 4.18 -1.93 -16.17
C ALA A 157 3.42 -1.26 -15.02
N LEU A 158 2.09 -1.29 -15.06
CA LEU A 158 1.25 -0.75 -13.99
C LEU A 158 1.28 -1.65 -12.75
N ALA A 159 1.33 -2.96 -12.94
CA ALA A 159 1.53 -3.95 -11.88
C ALA A 159 2.84 -3.69 -11.12
N THR A 160 3.97 -3.55 -11.83
CA THR A 160 5.28 -3.23 -11.25
C THR A 160 5.24 -1.95 -10.42
N SER A 161 4.60 -0.88 -10.92
CA SER A 161 4.44 0.37 -10.15
C SER A 161 3.60 0.18 -8.89
N ALA A 162 2.53 -0.62 -8.96
CA ALA A 162 1.67 -0.90 -7.82
C ALA A 162 2.37 -1.76 -6.76
N PHE A 163 3.11 -2.79 -7.16
CA PHE A 163 3.89 -3.64 -6.26
C PHE A 163 5.03 -2.88 -5.58
N SER A 164 5.74 -2.02 -6.32
CA SER A 164 6.74 -1.12 -5.73
C SER A 164 6.11 -0.23 -4.65
N LYS A 165 4.93 0.35 -4.91
CA LYS A 165 4.20 1.14 -3.91
C LYS A 165 3.78 0.29 -2.71
N ALA A 166 3.38 -0.96 -2.92
CA ALA A 166 3.03 -1.87 -1.82
C ALA A 166 4.21 -2.06 -0.85
N GLY A 167 5.41 -2.33 -1.38
CA GLY A 167 6.64 -2.43 -0.59
C GLY A 167 6.97 -1.13 0.15
N LEU A 168 6.87 0.02 -0.54
CA LEU A 168 7.07 1.33 0.08
C LEU A 168 6.07 1.67 1.19
N LYS A 169 4.92 0.99 1.24
CA LYS A 169 3.92 1.11 2.31
C LYS A 169 4.09 0.07 3.41
N GLY A 170 5.21 -0.63 3.44
CA GLY A 170 5.57 -1.59 4.50
C GLY A 170 5.00 -2.99 4.31
N LEU A 171 4.50 -3.33 3.11
CA LEU A 171 4.17 -4.72 2.81
C LEU A 171 5.46 -5.46 2.43
N GLU A 172 5.99 -6.26 3.34
CA GLU A 172 7.17 -7.08 3.11
C GLU A 172 6.79 -8.56 3.18
N THR A 173 6.28 -9.10 2.07
CA THR A 173 5.93 -10.52 1.95
C THR A 173 6.69 -11.16 0.78
N SER A 174 7.00 -12.46 0.87
CA SER A 174 7.63 -13.18 -0.26
C SER A 174 6.73 -13.14 -1.50
N THR A 175 5.42 -13.28 -1.31
CA THR A 175 4.39 -13.21 -2.37
C THR A 175 4.40 -11.89 -3.13
N LEU A 176 4.65 -10.76 -2.45
CA LEU A 176 4.82 -9.47 -3.11
C LEU A 176 6.06 -9.48 -3.99
N HIS A 177 7.20 -9.93 -3.46
CA HIS A 177 8.46 -9.95 -4.20
C HIS A 177 8.39 -10.89 -5.41
N GLU A 178 7.75 -12.04 -5.27
CA GLU A 178 7.46 -12.98 -6.35
C GLU A 178 6.60 -12.33 -7.44
N ALA A 179 5.44 -11.76 -7.06
CA ALA A 179 4.54 -11.11 -8.01
C ALA A 179 5.20 -9.90 -8.71
N TRP A 180 6.03 -9.15 -7.98
CA TRP A 180 6.78 -8.04 -8.53
C TRP A 180 7.87 -8.50 -9.51
N ALA A 181 8.65 -9.53 -9.16
CA ALA A 181 9.68 -10.09 -10.02
C ALA A 181 9.08 -10.62 -11.33
N VAL A 182 7.98 -11.37 -11.26
CA VAL A 182 7.25 -11.84 -12.46
C VAL A 182 6.81 -10.66 -13.32
N SER A 183 6.26 -9.61 -12.72
CA SER A 183 5.86 -8.42 -13.47
C SER A 183 7.03 -7.71 -14.14
N LEU A 184 8.19 -7.65 -13.48
CA LEU A 184 9.41 -7.05 -14.03
C LEU A 184 9.92 -7.82 -15.25
N MET A 185 10.01 -9.15 -15.15
CA MET A 185 10.46 -9.99 -16.27
C MET A 185 9.59 -9.80 -17.51
N GLU A 186 8.26 -9.85 -17.34
CA GLU A 186 7.30 -9.61 -18.42
C GLU A 186 7.42 -8.20 -19.01
N THR A 187 7.66 -7.17 -18.18
CA THR A 187 7.90 -5.82 -18.72
C THR A 187 9.18 -5.72 -19.54
N THR A 188 10.25 -6.39 -19.10
CA THR A 188 11.54 -6.36 -19.79
C THR A 188 11.46 -7.10 -21.13
N ASP A 189 10.76 -8.24 -21.17
CA ASP A 189 10.58 -9.00 -22.41
C ASP A 189 9.75 -8.21 -23.43
N VAL A 190 8.63 -7.62 -23.01
CA VAL A 190 7.81 -6.74 -23.87
C VAL A 190 8.62 -5.55 -24.41
N LEU A 191 9.47 -4.93 -23.60
CA LEU A 191 10.36 -3.85 -24.05
C LEU A 191 11.45 -4.35 -25.01
N GLY A 192 11.95 -5.57 -24.81
CA GLY A 192 12.87 -6.24 -25.72
C GLY A 192 12.23 -6.52 -27.08
N ASP A 193 10.99 -6.99 -27.10
CA ASP A 193 10.21 -7.22 -28.33
C ASP A 193 9.92 -5.96 -29.12
N ILE A 194 9.54 -4.87 -28.43
CA ILE A 194 9.33 -3.56 -29.07
C ILE A 194 10.65 -3.07 -29.68
N SER A 195 11.76 -3.22 -28.96
CA SER A 195 13.10 -2.84 -29.45
C SER A 195 13.48 -3.62 -30.71
N ARG A 196 13.23 -4.93 -30.74
CA ARG A 196 13.49 -5.81 -31.90
C ARG A 196 12.62 -5.44 -33.10
N LYS A 197 11.31 -5.29 -32.94
CA LYS A 197 10.38 -4.90 -34.03
C LYS A 197 10.72 -3.54 -34.63
N ARG A 198 11.21 -2.60 -33.83
CA ARG A 198 11.64 -1.28 -34.32
C ARG A 198 12.95 -1.35 -35.11
N PHE A 199 13.75 -2.38 -34.89
CA PHE A 199 15.03 -2.63 -35.56
C PHE A 199 14.94 -3.91 -36.41
N GLU A 200 14.02 -3.94 -37.38
CA GLU A 200 14.14 -4.86 -38.51
C GLU A 200 14.98 -4.16 -39.58
N PRO A 201 16.28 -4.47 -39.72
CA PRO A 201 17.07 -3.93 -40.81
C PRO A 201 16.45 -4.38 -42.14
N PRO A 202 16.37 -3.50 -43.16
CA PRO A 202 15.80 -3.87 -44.45
C PRO A 202 16.53 -5.12 -44.99
N ALA A 203 15.77 -6.06 -45.56
CA ALA A 203 16.31 -7.28 -46.14
C ALA A 203 17.51 -6.95 -47.03
N GLU A 204 18.67 -7.48 -46.68
CA GLU A 204 19.90 -7.08 -47.35
C GLU A 204 19.84 -7.58 -48.82
N PRO A 205 20.06 -6.68 -49.80
CA PRO A 205 19.81 -6.95 -51.22
C PRO A 205 20.69 -8.05 -51.84
N TRP A 206 21.62 -8.63 -51.08
CA TRP A 206 22.47 -9.73 -51.53
C TRP A 206 21.94 -11.13 -51.16
N GLN A 207 20.83 -11.23 -50.42
CA GLN A 207 20.12 -12.50 -50.22
C GLN A 207 19.08 -12.73 -51.34
N VAL A 208 19.54 -12.84 -52.58
CA VAL A 208 18.74 -13.36 -53.69
C VAL A 208 19.64 -14.34 -54.45
N HIS A 209 19.39 -15.64 -54.25
CA HIS A 209 20.01 -16.73 -55.02
C HIS A 209 19.13 -17.08 -56.20
#